data_AF-A0A4R8C1X7-F1
#
_entry.id   AF-A0A4R8C1X7-F1
#
_cell.length_a   1.000
_cell.length_b   1.000
_cell.length_c   1.000
_cell.angle_alpha   90.00
_cell.angle_beta   90.00
_cell.angle_gamma   90.00
#
_symmetry.space_group_name_H-M   'P 1'
#
loop_
_entity.id
_entity.type
_entity.pdbx_description
1 polymer ?
#
loop_
_entity_poly.entity_id
_entity_poly.type
_entity_poly.pdbx_seq_one_letter_code
_entity_poly.pdbx_strand_id
1 'polypeptide(L)'
;MNELLERGPEILPGTWEYDWFASVVAKTAEYAGRPSHWNGKLYEQPGPISGLYDSDGSMTISREHILDPARPGYIEGHSLSHEERYAAGAATRMAVFQARASLSGLGDDTGPGASPIGSLEDIALENALADRFTGTYGGRIAESLTEQDLPLDSFPAFPAYTTATDRLMYSLSRPTGLGPDELRDLLESTDRSQRFNAIADRVIDTQLGDRVPEAHRDQLRQDLTGPLRRGLSGLTMTECSRLTHQGSKLTWGHDAAELTETEFDLNLEDIKAHYDSWHAKHPGVEPPALPDSLRETFLDREEGIRQIWADRGWPAQQPVAGREEAYYEGLRQQIYPSERDQEIAQLQQFLWSHTAPGKHTSTESGANAGERDNVRPITSTRKSQRGVE
;
A
#
# COMPACT_ATOMS: atom_id res chain seq x y z
N MET A 1 13.03 15.32 -9.14
CA MET A 1 12.84 14.67 -7.83
C MET A 1 13.62 13.35 -7.76
N ASN A 2 14.88 13.47 -7.34
CA ASN A 2 15.62 12.49 -6.53
C ASN A 2 15.60 12.97 -5.06
N GLU A 3 14.62 13.80 -4.68
CA GLU A 3 14.56 14.54 -3.40
C GLU A 3 13.86 13.74 -2.28
N LEU A 4 13.55 12.45 -2.51
CA LEU A 4 12.83 11.60 -1.56
C LEU A 4 13.71 11.00 -0.44
N LEU A 5 14.98 11.41 -0.32
CA LEU A 5 15.92 10.81 0.64
C LEU A 5 16.82 11.81 1.38
N GLU A 6 16.58 13.12 1.28
CA GLU A 6 17.31 14.04 2.16
C GLU A 6 16.61 14.07 3.52
N ARG A 7 17.12 13.26 4.46
CA ARG A 7 16.83 13.46 5.88
C ARG A 7 17.33 14.84 6.26
N GLY A 8 16.50 15.61 6.97
CA GLY A 8 16.92 16.83 7.61
C GLY A 8 17.87 16.57 8.79
N PRO A 9 18.22 17.61 9.56
CA PRO A 9 19.05 17.44 10.74
C PRO A 9 18.45 16.44 11.73
N GLU A 10 19.33 15.71 12.43
CA GLU A 10 18.93 14.81 13.50
C GLU A 10 18.32 15.60 14.67
N ILE A 11 17.18 15.11 15.17
CA ILE A 11 16.53 15.60 16.37
C ILE A 11 17.04 14.73 17.52
N LEU A 12 17.88 15.33 18.37
CA LEU A 12 18.63 14.58 19.38
C LEU A 12 17.80 14.24 20.63
N PRO A 13 18.08 13.11 21.31
CA PRO A 13 17.52 12.80 22.62
C PRO A 13 17.70 13.94 23.64
N GLY A 14 16.70 14.14 24.51
CA GLY A 14 16.68 15.23 25.50
C GLY A 14 16.21 16.58 24.96
N THR A 15 15.76 16.61 23.70
CA THR A 15 14.96 17.72 23.16
C THR A 15 13.47 17.41 23.33
N TRP A 16 12.63 18.44 23.45
CA TRP A 16 11.20 18.25 23.61
C TRP A 16 10.60 17.53 22.39
N GLU A 17 11.09 17.83 21.18
CA GLU A 17 10.68 17.20 19.93
C GLU A 17 10.88 15.68 19.99
N TYR A 18 12.08 15.26 20.40
CA TYR A 18 12.43 13.85 20.51
C TYR A 18 11.62 13.15 21.59
N ASP A 19 11.60 13.71 22.80
CA ASP A 19 10.99 13.07 23.97
C ASP A 19 9.48 12.91 23.78
N TRP A 20 8.84 13.90 23.14
CA TRP A 20 7.45 13.81 22.73
C TRP A 20 7.20 12.70 21.71
N PHE A 21 7.94 12.71 20.59
CA PHE A 21 7.74 11.71 19.53
C PHE A 21 8.08 10.30 20.02
N ALA A 22 9.09 10.15 20.85
CA ALA A 22 9.42 8.88 21.50
C ALA A 22 8.26 8.37 22.38
N SER A 23 7.56 9.28 23.07
CA SER A 23 6.36 8.94 23.84
C SER A 23 5.20 8.51 22.93
N VAL A 24 5.03 9.15 21.77
CA VAL A 24 4.07 8.72 20.73
C VAL A 24 4.37 7.29 20.26
N VAL A 25 5.63 6.99 19.94
CA VAL A 25 6.04 5.64 19.50
C VAL A 25 5.81 4.62 20.61
N ALA A 26 6.19 4.93 21.85
CA ALA A 26 5.99 4.04 23.00
C ALA A 26 4.51 3.74 23.24
N LYS A 27 3.64 4.75 23.19
CA LYS A 27 2.19 4.58 23.31
C LYS A 27 1.58 3.82 22.13
N THR A 28 2.06 4.09 20.93
CA THR A 28 1.64 3.35 19.73
C THR A 28 1.94 1.86 19.86
N ALA A 29 3.14 1.50 20.32
CA ALA A 29 3.51 0.11 20.63
C ALA A 29 2.67 -0.51 21.76
N GLU A 30 2.42 0.26 22.83
CA GLU A 30 1.57 -0.16 23.96
C GLU A 30 0.15 -0.54 23.50
N TYR A 31 -0.52 0.35 22.76
CA TYR A 31 -1.89 0.11 22.28
C TYR A 31 -1.97 -0.96 21.19
N ALA A 32 -0.92 -1.13 20.39
CA ALA A 32 -0.82 -2.21 19.42
C ALA A 32 -0.49 -3.58 20.04
N GLY A 33 -0.08 -3.62 21.32
CA GLY A 33 0.37 -4.84 21.99
C GLY A 33 1.62 -5.47 21.37
N ARG A 34 2.43 -4.69 20.63
CA ARG A 34 3.57 -5.18 19.85
C ARG A 34 4.74 -4.19 19.92
N PRO A 35 5.99 -4.68 19.94
CA PRO A 35 7.15 -3.81 20.02
C PRO A 35 7.31 -2.98 18.74
N SER A 36 7.83 -1.76 18.90
CA SER A 36 8.31 -0.95 17.77
C SER A 36 9.70 -1.42 17.32
N HIS A 37 9.94 -1.37 16.02
CA HIS A 37 11.25 -1.58 15.39
C HIS A 37 12.06 -0.28 15.23
N TRP A 38 11.57 0.85 15.76
CA TRP A 38 12.30 2.12 15.74
C TRP A 38 13.63 2.00 16.50
N ASN A 39 14.72 2.37 15.83
CA ASN A 39 16.08 2.29 16.37
C ASN A 39 16.46 3.48 17.28
N GLY A 40 15.51 4.40 17.53
CA GLY A 40 15.70 5.58 18.35
C GLY A 40 16.34 6.77 17.63
N LYS A 41 16.59 6.72 16.32
CA LYS A 41 17.07 7.87 15.53
C LYS A 41 15.89 8.61 14.91
N LEU A 42 15.81 9.92 15.16
CA LEU A 42 14.77 10.81 14.64
C LEU A 42 15.43 11.93 13.84
N TYR A 43 14.89 12.21 12.66
CA TYR A 43 15.36 13.28 11.79
C TYR A 43 14.21 14.21 11.41
N GLU A 44 14.53 15.44 11.04
CA GLU A 44 13.54 16.36 10.47
C GLU A 44 13.16 15.89 9.05
N GLN A 45 11.86 15.87 8.72
CA GLN A 45 11.37 15.59 7.38
C GLN A 45 11.24 16.91 6.59
N PRO A 46 12.05 17.14 5.54
CA PRO A 46 11.85 18.31 4.68
C PRO A 46 10.69 18.11 3.72
N GLY A 47 10.16 19.24 3.22
CA GLY A 47 9.13 19.27 2.20
C GLY A 47 7.73 18.91 2.72
N PRO A 48 6.81 18.55 1.80
CA PRO A 48 5.38 18.43 2.12
C PRO A 48 4.99 17.09 2.77
N ILE A 49 5.95 16.21 3.05
CA ILE A 49 5.69 14.90 3.65
C ILE A 49 5.71 15.05 5.18
N SER A 50 4.76 14.41 5.85
CA SER A 50 4.60 14.50 7.30
C SER A 50 5.64 13.71 8.09
N GLY A 51 6.14 12.61 7.54
CA GLY A 51 7.18 11.76 8.13
C GLY A 51 7.32 10.46 7.35
N LEU A 52 8.35 9.69 7.67
CA LEU A 52 8.65 8.38 7.08
C LEU A 52 9.26 7.46 8.15
N TYR A 53 9.10 6.15 7.94
CA TYR A 53 9.84 5.10 8.64
C TYR A 53 10.76 4.41 7.63
N ASP A 54 12.06 4.50 7.86
CA ASP A 54 13.09 4.03 6.94
C ASP A 54 13.49 2.58 7.21
N SER A 55 14.09 1.94 6.20
CA SER A 55 14.50 0.53 6.29
C SER A 55 15.61 0.24 7.30
N ASP A 56 16.39 1.26 7.67
CA ASP A 56 17.38 1.17 8.75
C ASP A 56 16.76 1.28 10.16
N GLY A 57 15.44 1.42 10.23
CA GLY A 57 14.67 1.57 11.47
C GLY A 57 14.67 3.00 12.02
N SER A 58 15.20 3.99 11.30
CA SER A 58 15.08 5.40 11.70
C SER A 58 13.76 6.01 11.24
N MET A 59 13.41 7.16 11.82
CA MET A 59 12.19 7.90 11.48
C MET A 59 12.51 9.34 11.12
N THR A 60 11.71 9.90 10.20
CA THR A 60 11.65 11.33 9.93
C THR A 60 10.30 11.89 10.37
N ILE A 61 10.28 13.15 10.80
CA ILE A 61 9.03 13.82 11.20
C ILE A 61 9.06 15.30 10.80
N SER A 62 7.97 15.82 10.25
CA SER A 62 7.89 17.19 9.77
C SER A 62 7.78 18.17 10.92
N ARG A 63 8.66 19.17 10.93
CA ARG A 63 8.58 20.26 11.91
C ARG A 63 7.33 21.10 11.67
N GLU A 64 7.14 21.56 10.44
CA GLU A 64 6.04 22.44 10.04
C GLU A 64 4.66 21.78 10.24
N HIS A 65 4.53 20.50 9.89
CA HIS A 65 3.23 19.84 9.86
C HIS A 65 2.88 19.08 11.13
N ILE A 66 3.86 18.75 11.99
CA ILE A 66 3.65 17.93 13.19
C ILE A 66 4.23 18.57 14.44
N LEU A 67 5.54 18.84 14.47
CA LEU A 67 6.18 19.28 15.72
C LEU A 67 5.65 20.66 16.15
N ASP A 68 5.74 21.68 15.30
CA ASP A 68 5.33 23.03 15.66
C ASP A 68 3.83 23.13 16.01
N PRO A 69 2.90 22.45 15.29
CA PRO A 69 1.49 22.41 15.69
C PRO A 69 1.22 21.62 16.98
N ALA A 70 2.01 20.58 17.29
CA ALA A 70 1.87 19.83 18.54
C ALA A 70 2.39 20.62 19.75
N ARG A 71 3.47 21.38 19.57
CA ARG A 71 4.22 22.05 20.63
C ARG A 71 3.37 22.76 21.69
N PRO A 72 2.36 23.59 21.35
CA PRO A 72 1.58 24.30 22.36
C PRO A 72 0.94 23.37 23.39
N GLY A 73 0.49 22.17 22.97
CA GLY A 73 -0.18 21.21 23.85
C GLY A 73 0.72 20.56 24.89
N TYR A 74 2.04 20.74 24.76
CA TYR A 74 3.06 20.17 25.64
C TYR A 74 3.86 21.24 26.40
N ILE A 75 3.43 22.52 26.32
CA ILE A 75 3.98 23.60 27.14
C ILE A 75 3.24 23.62 28.48
N GLU A 76 3.96 23.37 29.57
CA GLU A 76 3.41 23.38 30.93
C GLU A 76 2.73 24.72 31.25
N GLY A 77 1.49 24.67 31.75
CA GLY A 77 0.71 25.84 32.13
C GLY A 77 0.11 26.66 30.98
N HIS A 78 0.31 26.26 29.72
CA HIS A 78 -0.33 26.91 28.57
C HIS A 78 -1.76 26.39 28.36
N SER A 79 -2.73 27.29 28.47
CA SER A 79 -4.12 26.99 28.13
C SER A 79 -4.31 27.15 26.63
N LEU A 80 -4.61 26.04 25.94
CA LEU A 80 -4.78 26.06 24.49
C LEU A 80 -6.04 26.81 24.07
N SER A 81 -5.89 27.69 23.08
CA SER A 81 -7.02 28.21 22.31
C SER A 81 -7.74 27.08 21.57
N HIS A 82 -8.91 27.39 21.00
CA HIS A 82 -9.66 26.41 20.22
C HIS A 82 -8.87 25.93 18.99
N GLU A 83 -8.19 26.84 18.30
CA GLU A 83 -7.39 26.53 17.11
C GLU A 83 -6.15 25.70 17.46
N GLU A 84 -5.44 26.05 18.54
CA GLU A 84 -4.29 25.27 19.01
C GLU A 84 -4.68 23.84 19.43
N ARG A 85 -5.87 23.65 20.01
CA ARG A 85 -6.38 22.30 20.32
C ARG A 85 -6.59 21.46 19.07
N TYR A 86 -7.21 22.01 18.04
CA TYR A 86 -7.37 21.29 16.76
C TYR A 86 -6.03 21.00 16.09
N ALA A 87 -5.11 21.98 16.07
CA ALA A 87 -3.79 21.81 15.48
C ALA A 87 -2.97 20.74 16.20
N ALA A 88 -2.94 20.77 17.54
CA ALA A 88 -2.22 19.78 18.34
C ALA A 88 -2.86 18.38 18.24
N GLY A 89 -4.19 18.31 18.17
CA GLY A 89 -4.92 17.07 17.92
C GLY A 89 -4.57 16.45 16.57
N ALA A 90 -4.66 17.23 15.49
CA ALA A 90 -4.31 16.78 14.14
C ALA A 90 -2.84 16.34 14.02
N ALA A 91 -1.92 17.10 14.62
CA ALA A 91 -0.49 16.75 14.63
C ALA A 91 -0.20 15.47 15.43
N THR A 92 -0.80 15.31 16.60
CA THR A 92 -0.65 14.07 17.40
C THR A 92 -1.19 12.87 16.64
N ARG A 93 -2.34 13.04 15.97
CA ARG A 93 -2.93 12.00 15.13
C ARG A 93 -1.98 11.59 13.99
N MET A 94 -1.40 12.57 13.29
CA MET A 94 -0.44 12.28 12.23
C MET A 94 0.85 11.65 12.79
N ALA A 95 1.31 12.06 13.97
CA ALA A 95 2.46 11.43 14.62
C ALA A 95 2.18 9.95 14.96
N VAL A 96 0.98 9.62 15.45
CA VAL A 96 0.54 8.23 15.66
C VAL A 96 0.50 7.45 14.34
N PHE A 97 -0.02 8.07 13.28
CA PHE A 97 -0.03 7.48 11.93
C PHE A 97 1.38 7.10 11.48
N GLN A 98 2.35 8.01 11.63
CA GLN A 98 3.74 7.74 11.28
C GLN A 98 4.38 6.70 12.21
N ALA A 99 4.16 6.82 13.52
CA ALA A 99 4.67 5.88 14.53
C ALA A 99 4.20 4.44 14.27
N ARG A 100 2.97 4.25 13.76
CA ARG A 100 2.45 2.92 13.42
C ARG A 100 3.34 2.19 12.42
N ALA A 101 3.95 2.90 11.46
CA ALA A 101 4.83 2.27 10.46
C ALA A 101 5.99 1.49 11.11
N SER A 102 6.46 1.94 12.28
CA SER A 102 7.51 1.26 13.05
C SER A 102 7.09 -0.08 13.66
N LEU A 103 5.79 -0.41 13.66
CA LEU A 103 5.28 -1.70 14.16
C LEU A 103 5.36 -2.82 13.12
N SER A 104 5.56 -2.47 11.85
CA SER A 104 5.63 -3.44 10.74
C SER A 104 7.07 -3.95 10.58
N GLY A 105 7.27 -5.26 10.73
CA GLY A 105 8.45 -5.93 10.19
C GLY A 105 8.45 -5.83 8.66
N LEU A 106 9.60 -5.50 8.05
CA LEU A 106 9.67 -5.34 6.59
C LEU A 106 9.55 -6.68 5.87
N GLY A 107 10.21 -7.72 6.40
CA GLY A 107 10.31 -9.04 5.77
C GLY A 107 11.29 -9.09 4.61
N ASP A 108 11.41 -10.28 4.03
CA ASP A 108 12.14 -10.51 2.76
C ASP A 108 11.19 -10.26 1.60
N ASP A 109 11.51 -9.26 0.77
CA ASP A 109 10.74 -8.88 -0.42
C ASP A 109 11.26 -9.50 -1.73
N THR A 110 12.30 -10.34 -1.64
CA THR A 110 12.86 -11.08 -2.78
C THR A 110 12.21 -12.46 -2.97
N GLY A 111 11.43 -12.91 -1.97
CA GLY A 111 10.74 -14.18 -2.00
C GLY A 111 9.66 -14.28 -3.11
N PRO A 112 9.34 -15.48 -3.60
CA PRO A 112 8.30 -15.68 -4.62
C PRO A 112 6.97 -15.07 -4.21
N GLY A 113 6.45 -14.19 -5.06
CA GLY A 113 5.19 -13.51 -4.80
C GLY A 113 5.26 -12.53 -3.63
N ALA A 114 6.41 -12.11 -3.11
CA ALA A 114 6.45 -11.00 -2.18
C ALA A 114 5.99 -9.69 -2.87
N SER A 115 5.46 -8.74 -2.09
CA SER A 115 5.28 -7.36 -2.53
C SER A 115 6.54 -6.55 -2.20
N PRO A 116 7.18 -5.90 -3.18
CA PRO A 116 8.33 -5.03 -2.92
C PRO A 116 7.98 -3.93 -1.91
N ILE A 117 8.87 -3.66 -0.96
CA ILE A 117 8.64 -2.58 0.00
C ILE A 117 8.65 -1.24 -0.72
N GLY A 118 7.61 -0.42 -0.50
CA GLY A 118 7.41 0.84 -1.19
C GLY A 118 6.75 0.72 -2.57
N SER A 119 6.31 -0.47 -2.99
CA SER A 119 5.42 -0.59 -4.15
C SER A 119 4.08 0.11 -3.88
N LEU A 120 3.33 0.41 -4.94
CA LEU A 120 2.09 1.18 -4.81
C LEU A 120 1.02 0.46 -3.98
N GLU A 121 0.89 -0.85 -4.13
CA GLU A 121 -0.04 -1.66 -3.34
C GLU A 121 0.38 -1.75 -1.87
N ASP A 122 1.68 -1.76 -1.61
CA ASP A 122 2.26 -1.79 -0.28
C ASP A 122 2.04 -0.45 0.44
N ILE A 123 2.32 0.67 -0.23
CA ILE A 123 1.99 2.03 0.24
C ILE A 123 0.50 2.15 0.55
N ALA A 124 -0.37 1.66 -0.34
CA ALA A 124 -1.81 1.72 -0.15
C ALA A 124 -2.25 0.94 1.09
N LEU A 125 -1.78 -0.30 1.25
CA LEU A 125 -2.12 -1.14 2.39
C LEU A 125 -1.58 -0.57 3.71
N GLU A 126 -0.31 -0.16 3.76
CA GLU A 126 0.27 0.39 5.00
C GLU A 126 -0.42 1.67 5.45
N ASN A 127 -0.74 2.57 4.52
CA ASN A 127 -1.45 3.80 4.84
C ASN A 127 -2.87 3.51 5.34
N ALA A 128 -3.58 2.56 4.75
CA ALA A 128 -4.91 2.15 5.21
C ALA A 128 -4.88 1.56 6.62
N LEU A 129 -3.90 0.69 6.92
CA LEU A 129 -3.71 0.12 8.26
C LEU A 129 -3.32 1.19 9.28
N ALA A 130 -2.45 2.14 8.89
CA ALA A 130 -2.09 3.28 9.72
C ALA A 130 -3.30 4.18 10.00
N ASP A 131 -4.13 4.47 9.01
CA ASP A 131 -5.36 5.27 9.17
C ASP A 131 -6.34 4.62 10.13
N ARG A 132 -6.57 3.31 9.98
CA ARG A 132 -7.47 2.57 10.86
C ARG A 132 -6.96 2.52 12.29
N PHE A 133 -5.67 2.22 12.48
CA PHE A 133 -5.04 2.22 13.80
C PHE A 133 -5.18 3.60 14.45
N THR A 134 -4.87 4.64 13.68
CA THR A 134 -4.94 6.03 14.13
C THR A 134 -6.37 6.47 14.44
N GLY A 135 -7.36 6.06 13.65
CA GLY A 135 -8.78 6.31 13.93
C GLY A 135 -9.28 5.58 15.17
N THR A 136 -8.72 4.40 15.48
CA THR A 136 -9.11 3.58 16.64
C THR A 136 -8.46 4.05 17.94
N TYR A 137 -7.17 4.38 17.89
CA TYR A 137 -6.35 4.62 19.08
C TYR A 137 -5.80 6.04 19.19
N GLY A 138 -5.83 6.84 18.12
CA GLY A 138 -5.24 8.19 18.09
C GLY A 138 -5.77 9.10 19.20
N GLY A 139 -7.07 9.04 19.51
CA GLY A 139 -7.70 9.75 20.63
C GLY A 139 -7.13 9.36 21.97
N ARG A 140 -7.12 8.06 22.25
CA ARG A 140 -6.62 7.53 23.53
C ARG A 140 -5.13 7.75 23.71
N ILE A 141 -4.36 7.72 22.62
CA ILE A 141 -2.93 8.04 22.64
C ILE A 141 -2.75 9.54 22.92
N ALA A 142 -3.48 10.41 22.22
CA ALA A 142 -3.43 11.86 22.44
C ALA A 142 -3.79 12.22 23.90
N GLU A 143 -4.89 11.70 24.41
CA GLU A 143 -5.31 11.86 25.82
C GLU A 143 -4.27 11.32 26.82
N SER A 144 -3.51 10.28 26.45
CA SER A 144 -2.46 9.74 27.32
C SER A 144 -1.17 10.57 27.34
N LEU A 145 -0.96 11.37 26.30
CA LEU A 145 0.22 12.21 26.13
C LEU A 145 -0.04 13.64 26.61
N THR A 146 -1.29 14.10 26.54
CA THR A 146 -1.70 15.43 27.00
C THR A 146 -2.75 15.32 28.10
N GLU A 147 -2.61 16.10 29.17
CA GLU A 147 -3.68 16.26 30.18
C GLU A 147 -4.88 17.09 29.67
N GLN A 148 -4.92 17.41 28.36
CA GLN A 148 -5.91 18.28 27.74
C GLN A 148 -6.79 17.50 26.76
N ASP A 149 -8.05 17.91 26.65
CA ASP A 149 -8.99 17.37 25.66
C ASP A 149 -8.67 17.95 24.27
N LEU A 150 -8.17 17.10 23.38
CA LEU A 150 -7.83 17.44 22.00
C LEU A 150 -8.93 16.93 21.05
N PRO A 151 -9.66 17.82 20.35
CA PRO A 151 -10.66 17.39 19.39
C PRO A 151 -9.96 16.68 18.23
N LEU A 152 -10.31 15.42 18.02
CA LEU A 152 -9.82 14.65 16.90
C LEU A 152 -10.92 14.49 15.87
N ASP A 153 -10.73 15.15 14.72
CA ASP A 153 -11.54 14.84 13.55
C ASP A 153 -11.23 13.41 13.10
N SER A 154 -12.24 12.69 12.61
CA SER A 154 -12.17 11.23 12.35
C SER A 154 -11.89 10.88 10.89
N PHE A 155 -11.77 11.87 10.02
CA PHE A 155 -11.60 11.61 8.59
C PHE A 155 -10.23 10.97 8.28
N PRO A 156 -10.15 9.86 7.53
CA PRO A 156 -8.87 9.21 7.20
C PRO A 156 -7.96 10.13 6.38
N ALA A 157 -6.64 10.03 6.58
CA ALA A 157 -5.66 10.77 5.78
C ALA A 157 -5.62 10.28 4.32
N PHE A 158 -5.91 8.99 4.13
CA PHE A 158 -5.94 8.28 2.85
C PHE A 158 -7.30 7.56 2.67
N PRO A 159 -8.39 8.31 2.40
CA PRO A 159 -9.75 7.78 2.33
C PRO A 159 -9.98 6.70 1.27
N ALA A 160 -9.38 6.80 0.09
CA ALA A 160 -9.56 5.80 -0.97
C ALA A 160 -8.93 4.48 -0.53
N TYR A 161 -7.69 4.52 -0.04
CA TYR A 161 -6.99 3.35 0.46
C TYR A 161 -7.70 2.72 1.66
N THR A 162 -8.10 3.53 2.63
CA THR A 162 -8.78 3.07 3.85
C THR A 162 -10.12 2.41 3.51
N THR A 163 -10.93 3.06 2.66
CA THR A 163 -12.24 2.53 2.26
C THR A 163 -12.11 1.23 1.47
N ALA A 164 -11.18 1.18 0.51
CA ALA A 164 -10.93 -0.01 -0.28
C ALA A 164 -10.47 -1.18 0.59
N THR A 165 -9.49 -0.94 1.46
CA THR A 165 -8.95 -1.97 2.36
C THR A 165 -10.02 -2.48 3.31
N ASP A 166 -10.80 -1.60 3.93
CA ASP A 166 -11.88 -2.02 4.83
C ASP A 166 -12.92 -2.87 4.12
N ARG A 167 -13.31 -2.49 2.90
CA ARG A 167 -14.24 -3.28 2.08
C ARG A 167 -13.64 -4.64 1.73
N LEU A 168 -12.37 -4.70 1.30
CA LEU A 168 -11.68 -5.95 1.00
C LEU A 168 -11.61 -6.87 2.22
N MET A 169 -11.37 -6.34 3.43
CA MET A 169 -11.38 -7.17 4.64
C MET A 169 -12.74 -7.85 4.88
N TYR A 170 -13.84 -7.15 4.58
CA TYR A 170 -15.19 -7.75 4.63
C TYR A 170 -15.40 -8.79 3.53
N SER A 171 -15.10 -8.44 2.29
CA SER A 171 -15.31 -9.31 1.12
C SER A 171 -14.49 -10.61 1.23
N LEU A 172 -13.25 -10.51 1.68
CA LEU A 172 -12.33 -11.64 1.84
C LEU A 172 -12.63 -12.52 3.05
N SER A 173 -13.58 -12.14 3.92
CA SER A 173 -13.90 -12.92 5.12
C SER A 173 -14.39 -14.33 4.78
N ARG A 174 -15.23 -14.48 3.75
CA ARG A 174 -15.74 -15.79 3.31
C ARG A 174 -14.64 -16.68 2.72
N PRO A 175 -13.82 -16.25 1.74
CA PRO A 175 -12.81 -17.12 1.18
C PRO A 175 -11.69 -17.46 2.18
N THR A 176 -11.33 -16.55 3.09
CA THR A 176 -10.29 -16.79 4.11
C THR A 176 -10.79 -17.55 5.35
N GLY A 177 -12.11 -17.60 5.56
CA GLY A 177 -12.69 -18.16 6.77
C GLY A 177 -12.33 -17.39 8.05
N LEU A 178 -11.92 -16.12 7.91
CA LEU A 178 -11.60 -15.21 9.02
C LEU A 178 -12.61 -14.07 9.05
N GLY A 179 -12.92 -13.57 10.24
CA GLY A 179 -13.63 -12.30 10.37
C GLY A 179 -12.79 -11.12 9.86
N PRO A 180 -13.40 -9.96 9.56
CA PRO A 180 -12.66 -8.79 9.07
C PRO A 180 -11.55 -8.33 10.01
N ASP A 181 -11.76 -8.39 11.33
CA ASP A 181 -10.75 -7.99 12.32
C ASP A 181 -9.66 -9.06 12.47
N GLU A 182 -10.01 -10.35 12.42
CA GLU A 182 -9.01 -11.43 12.43
C GLU A 182 -8.12 -11.40 11.19
N LEU A 183 -8.67 -11.05 10.03
CA LEU A 183 -7.89 -10.88 8.81
C LEU A 183 -6.95 -9.68 8.92
N ARG A 184 -7.36 -8.59 9.57
CA ARG A 184 -6.47 -7.46 9.87
C ARG A 184 -5.38 -7.86 10.85
N ASP A 185 -5.70 -8.58 11.91
CA ASP A 185 -4.71 -9.08 12.87
C ASP A 185 -3.68 -10.00 12.17
N LEU A 186 -4.13 -10.85 11.24
CA LEU A 186 -3.26 -11.64 10.38
C LEU A 186 -2.32 -10.74 9.57
N LEU A 187 -2.85 -9.75 8.87
CA LEU A 187 -2.04 -8.83 8.07
C LEU A 187 -1.04 -8.07 8.93
N GLU A 188 -1.49 -7.55 10.05
CA GLU A 188 -0.67 -6.77 10.96
C GLU A 188 0.47 -7.61 11.57
N SER A 189 0.22 -8.88 11.90
CA SER A 189 1.24 -9.81 12.41
C SER A 189 2.13 -10.41 11.33
N THR A 190 1.79 -10.20 10.05
CA THR A 190 2.59 -10.63 8.90
C THR A 190 3.57 -9.54 8.50
N ASP A 191 4.79 -9.95 8.17
CA ASP A 191 5.80 -9.08 7.56
C ASP A 191 5.22 -8.38 6.33
N ARG A 192 5.55 -7.10 6.18
CA ARG A 192 4.97 -6.20 5.18
C ARG A 192 5.02 -6.77 3.77
N SER A 193 6.16 -7.33 3.36
CA SER A 193 6.33 -7.94 2.04
C SER A 193 5.47 -9.18 1.78
N GLN A 194 4.97 -9.85 2.83
CA GLN A 194 4.24 -11.12 2.75
C GLN A 194 2.74 -10.99 3.00
N ARG A 195 2.22 -9.79 3.28
CA ARG A 195 0.81 -9.57 3.65
C ARG A 195 -0.19 -10.12 2.64
N PHE A 196 0.01 -9.86 1.34
CA PHE A 196 -0.86 -10.42 0.31
C PHE A 196 -0.73 -11.94 0.20
N ASN A 197 0.49 -12.48 0.36
CA ASN A 197 0.70 -13.92 0.36
C ASN A 197 -0.02 -14.61 1.53
N ALA A 198 -0.03 -14.00 2.71
CA ALA A 198 -0.77 -14.52 3.86
C ALA A 198 -2.29 -14.62 3.58
N ILE A 199 -2.88 -13.65 2.87
CA ILE A 199 -4.27 -13.74 2.41
C ILE A 199 -4.43 -14.94 1.47
N ALA A 200 -3.57 -15.04 0.45
CA ALA A 200 -3.67 -16.11 -0.55
C ALA A 200 -3.48 -17.50 0.07
N ASP A 201 -2.50 -17.67 0.95
CA ASP A 201 -2.27 -18.92 1.68
C ASP A 201 -3.48 -19.30 2.52
N ARG A 202 -4.07 -18.33 3.22
CA ARG A 202 -5.28 -18.58 4.01
C ARG A 202 -6.46 -19.01 3.15
N VAL A 203 -6.61 -18.44 1.95
CA VAL A 203 -7.63 -18.85 0.97
C VAL A 203 -7.33 -20.24 0.42
N ILE A 204 -6.08 -20.54 0.07
CA ILE A 204 -5.68 -21.86 -0.41
C ILE A 204 -6.00 -22.90 0.66
N ASP A 205 -5.59 -22.68 1.92
CA ASP A 205 -5.87 -23.61 3.03
C ASP A 205 -7.37 -23.84 3.25
N THR A 206 -8.15 -22.76 3.22
CA THR A 206 -9.58 -22.83 3.55
C THR A 206 -10.43 -23.37 2.40
N GLN A 207 -10.14 -22.96 1.17
CA GLN A 207 -10.99 -23.24 0.00
C GLN A 207 -10.53 -24.41 -0.82
N LEU A 208 -9.24 -24.76 -0.77
CA LEU A 208 -8.61 -25.81 -1.56
C LEU A 208 -8.04 -26.92 -0.67
N GLY A 209 -7.35 -26.58 0.42
CA GLY A 209 -6.76 -27.51 1.37
C GLY A 209 -5.86 -28.54 0.68
N ASP A 210 -5.96 -29.80 1.11
CA ASP A 210 -5.12 -30.91 0.63
C ASP A 210 -5.30 -31.28 -0.85
N ARG A 211 -6.23 -30.62 -1.58
CA ARG A 211 -6.40 -30.82 -3.03
C ARG A 211 -5.26 -30.19 -3.84
N VAL A 212 -4.54 -29.24 -3.27
CA VAL A 212 -3.45 -28.51 -3.96
C VAL A 212 -2.10 -29.08 -3.52
N PRO A 213 -1.28 -29.59 -4.46
CA PRO A 213 0.10 -29.95 -4.18
C PRO A 213 0.92 -28.74 -3.76
N GLU A 214 1.88 -28.96 -2.85
CA GLU A 214 2.78 -27.90 -2.36
C GLU A 214 3.51 -27.20 -3.51
N ALA A 215 3.91 -27.96 -4.54
CA ALA A 215 4.59 -27.44 -5.73
C ALA A 215 3.77 -26.41 -6.54
N HIS A 216 2.45 -26.32 -6.32
CA HIS A 216 1.58 -25.38 -7.02
C HIS A 216 1.29 -24.11 -6.22
N ARG A 217 1.60 -24.08 -4.92
CA ARG A 217 1.16 -22.99 -4.04
C ARG A 217 1.74 -21.64 -4.45
N ASP A 218 3.01 -21.59 -4.83
CA ASP A 218 3.66 -20.36 -5.29
C ASP A 218 2.92 -19.73 -6.48
N GLN A 219 2.52 -20.55 -7.45
CA GLN A 219 1.75 -20.09 -8.61
C GLN A 219 0.37 -19.59 -8.18
N LEU A 220 -0.33 -20.34 -7.32
CA LEU A 220 -1.65 -19.92 -6.85
C LEU A 220 -1.61 -18.64 -6.02
N ARG A 221 -0.53 -18.40 -5.23
CA ARG A 221 -0.34 -17.12 -4.56
C ARG A 221 -0.26 -15.98 -5.56
N GLN A 222 0.50 -16.13 -6.65
CA GLN A 222 0.58 -15.10 -7.68
C GLN A 222 -0.79 -14.83 -8.33
N ASP A 223 -1.52 -15.90 -8.68
CA ASP A 223 -2.82 -15.80 -9.34
C ASP A 223 -3.90 -15.16 -8.44
N LEU A 224 -3.85 -15.43 -7.12
CA LEU A 224 -4.79 -14.89 -6.13
C LEU A 224 -4.41 -13.49 -5.64
N THR A 225 -3.13 -13.16 -5.54
CA THR A 225 -2.68 -11.84 -5.07
C THR A 225 -2.75 -10.77 -6.15
N GLY A 226 -2.65 -11.14 -7.44
CA GLY A 226 -2.69 -10.21 -8.57
C GLY A 226 -3.85 -9.19 -8.51
N PRO A 227 -5.12 -9.63 -8.35
CA PRO A 227 -6.26 -8.74 -8.19
C PRO A 227 -6.10 -7.76 -7.02
N LEU A 228 -5.70 -8.25 -5.85
CA LEU A 228 -5.55 -7.44 -4.63
C LEU A 228 -4.51 -6.33 -4.81
N ARG A 229 -3.37 -6.67 -5.42
CA ARG A 229 -2.29 -5.71 -5.68
C ARG A 229 -2.74 -4.65 -6.67
N ARG A 230 -3.36 -5.06 -7.79
CA ARG A 230 -3.85 -4.11 -8.80
C ARG A 230 -4.95 -3.21 -8.27
N GLY A 231 -5.90 -3.77 -7.52
CA GLY A 231 -6.98 -3.02 -6.89
C GLY A 231 -6.48 -1.88 -6.02
N LEU A 232 -5.49 -2.18 -5.16
CA LEU A 232 -4.91 -1.18 -4.24
C LEU A 232 -3.93 -0.23 -4.92
N SER A 233 -2.99 -0.75 -5.71
CA SER A 233 -2.03 0.11 -6.46
C SER A 233 -2.74 1.07 -7.42
N GLY A 234 -3.85 0.62 -8.02
CA GLY A 234 -4.68 1.41 -8.93
C GLY A 234 -5.21 2.69 -8.29
N LEU A 235 -5.43 2.69 -6.97
CA LEU A 235 -5.97 3.82 -6.21
C LEU A 235 -5.03 5.03 -6.10
N THR A 236 -3.74 4.85 -6.38
CA THR A 236 -2.69 5.85 -6.14
C THR A 236 -2.98 7.22 -6.74
N MET A 237 -3.40 7.28 -7.99
CA MET A 237 -3.68 8.55 -8.67
C MET A 237 -4.80 9.33 -7.98
N THR A 238 -5.88 8.62 -7.63
CA THR A 238 -7.04 9.19 -6.96
C THR A 238 -6.69 9.65 -5.56
N GLU A 239 -5.89 8.87 -4.83
CA GLU A 239 -5.48 9.23 -3.48
C GLU A 239 -4.52 10.42 -3.47
N CYS A 240 -3.52 10.44 -4.35
CA CYS A 240 -2.54 11.51 -4.39
C CYS A 240 -3.04 12.81 -5.08
N SER A 241 -4.15 12.75 -5.83
CA SER A 241 -4.75 13.94 -6.44
C SER A 241 -5.37 14.86 -5.39
N ARG A 242 -4.92 16.11 -5.38
CA ARG A 242 -5.48 17.23 -4.60
C ARG A 242 -6.74 17.79 -5.25
N LEU A 243 -6.90 17.61 -6.55
CA LEU A 243 -8.11 18.02 -7.28
C LEU A 243 -9.29 17.06 -7.08
N THR A 244 -9.02 15.86 -6.56
CA THR A 244 -10.08 14.90 -6.25
C THR A 244 -10.67 15.18 -4.87
N HIS A 245 -11.95 15.53 -4.83
CA HIS A 245 -12.66 15.78 -3.58
C HIS A 245 -12.65 14.54 -2.68
N GLN A 246 -12.50 14.73 -1.36
CA GLN A 246 -12.39 13.64 -0.38
C GLN A 246 -13.55 12.64 -0.44
N GLY A 247 -14.79 13.12 -0.63
CA GLY A 247 -15.95 12.26 -0.82
C GLY A 247 -15.87 11.38 -2.08
N SER A 248 -15.27 11.87 -3.17
CA SER A 248 -15.06 11.08 -4.38
C SER A 248 -14.01 10.00 -4.16
N LYS A 249 -12.96 10.28 -3.39
CA LYS A 249 -11.95 9.28 -3.02
C LYS A 249 -12.57 8.07 -2.30
N LEU A 250 -13.54 8.29 -1.41
CA LEU A 250 -14.29 7.21 -0.75
C LEU A 250 -15.05 6.34 -1.76
N THR A 251 -15.82 6.96 -2.66
CA THR A 251 -16.56 6.24 -3.72
C THR A 251 -15.62 5.41 -4.58
N TRP A 252 -14.49 6.00 -4.97
CA TRP A 252 -13.48 5.34 -5.77
C TRP A 252 -12.82 4.17 -5.05
N GLY A 253 -12.52 4.31 -3.76
CA GLY A 253 -12.03 3.21 -2.91
C GLY A 253 -13.03 2.05 -2.86
N HIS A 254 -14.31 2.36 -2.71
CA HIS A 254 -15.38 1.36 -2.69
C HIS A 254 -15.48 0.61 -4.02
N ASP A 255 -15.57 1.33 -5.15
CA ASP A 255 -15.67 0.76 -6.48
C ASP A 255 -14.46 -0.13 -6.82
N ALA A 256 -13.26 0.31 -6.43
CA ALA A 256 -12.04 -0.46 -6.62
C ALA A 256 -12.09 -1.80 -5.87
N ALA A 257 -12.56 -1.79 -4.62
CA ALA A 257 -12.70 -3.00 -3.83
C ALA A 257 -13.74 -3.97 -4.39
N GLU A 258 -14.89 -3.48 -4.88
CA GLU A 258 -15.91 -4.34 -5.50
C GLU A 258 -15.41 -5.03 -6.79
N LEU A 259 -14.69 -4.29 -7.64
CA LEU A 259 -14.11 -4.86 -8.85
C LEU A 259 -13.01 -5.88 -8.51
N THR A 260 -12.18 -5.57 -7.52
CA THR A 260 -11.14 -6.46 -7.01
C THR A 260 -11.73 -7.74 -6.42
N GLU A 261 -12.79 -7.63 -5.61
CA GLU A 261 -13.54 -8.77 -5.08
C GLU A 261 -14.09 -9.64 -6.20
N THR A 262 -14.73 -9.03 -7.20
CA THR A 262 -15.29 -9.76 -8.35
C THR A 262 -14.22 -10.55 -9.10
N GLU A 263 -13.07 -9.93 -9.37
CA GLU A 263 -11.95 -10.60 -10.03
C GLU A 263 -11.38 -11.74 -9.19
N PHE A 264 -11.17 -11.48 -7.91
CA PHE A 264 -10.64 -12.44 -6.96
C PHE A 264 -11.53 -13.68 -6.87
N ASP A 265 -12.84 -13.49 -6.70
CA ASP A 265 -13.81 -14.57 -6.60
C ASP A 265 -13.89 -15.39 -7.89
N LEU A 266 -13.91 -14.75 -9.06
CA LEU A 266 -13.92 -15.47 -10.35
C LEU A 266 -12.66 -16.31 -10.54
N ASN A 267 -11.48 -15.77 -10.21
CA ASN A 267 -10.23 -16.52 -10.30
C ASN A 267 -10.23 -17.69 -9.31
N LEU A 268 -10.69 -17.47 -8.07
CA LEU A 268 -10.80 -18.52 -7.07
C LEU A 268 -11.77 -19.63 -7.48
N GLU A 269 -12.94 -19.28 -8.04
CA GLU A 269 -13.93 -20.25 -8.52
C GLU A 269 -13.37 -21.13 -9.64
N ASP A 270 -12.65 -20.54 -10.59
CA ASP A 270 -11.98 -21.26 -11.67
C ASP A 270 -10.88 -22.20 -11.16
N ILE A 271 -10.07 -21.73 -10.20
CA ILE A 271 -9.05 -22.55 -9.53
C ILE A 271 -9.71 -23.74 -8.84
N LYS A 272 -10.78 -23.50 -8.06
CA LYS A 272 -11.54 -24.57 -7.38
C LYS A 272 -12.10 -25.56 -8.38
N ALA A 273 -12.72 -25.08 -9.46
CA ALA A 273 -13.30 -25.92 -10.49
C ALA A 273 -12.24 -26.81 -11.16
N HIS A 274 -11.02 -26.32 -11.40
CA HIS A 274 -9.91 -27.11 -11.92
C HIS A 274 -9.56 -28.29 -10.99
N TYR A 275 -9.27 -27.99 -9.72
CA TYR A 275 -8.85 -29.02 -8.76
C TYR A 275 -9.98 -30.00 -8.40
N ASP A 276 -11.22 -29.52 -8.26
CA ASP A 276 -12.38 -30.36 -7.97
C ASP A 276 -12.71 -31.30 -9.15
N SER A 277 -12.68 -30.78 -10.38
CA SER A 277 -12.89 -31.56 -11.61
C SER A 277 -11.82 -32.64 -11.78
N TRP A 278 -10.55 -32.32 -11.48
CA TRP A 278 -9.48 -33.31 -11.51
C TRP A 278 -9.70 -34.40 -10.47
N HIS A 279 -9.89 -34.02 -9.20
CA HIS A 279 -10.05 -34.96 -8.09
C HIS A 279 -11.25 -35.90 -8.30
N ALA A 280 -12.37 -35.38 -8.81
CA ALA A 280 -13.56 -36.18 -9.12
C ALA A 280 -13.31 -37.21 -10.23
N LYS A 281 -12.47 -36.89 -11.22
CA LYS A 281 -12.17 -37.78 -12.36
C LYS A 281 -10.98 -38.71 -12.10
N HIS A 282 -10.05 -38.32 -11.23
CA HIS A 282 -8.77 -38.99 -10.99
C HIS A 282 -8.50 -39.11 -9.48
N PRO A 283 -9.35 -39.83 -8.72
CA PRO A 283 -9.19 -39.93 -7.27
C PRO A 283 -7.85 -40.56 -6.89
N GLY A 284 -7.13 -39.91 -5.97
CA GLY A 284 -5.82 -40.37 -5.49
C GLY A 284 -4.64 -40.09 -6.43
N VAL A 285 -4.87 -39.38 -7.55
CA VAL A 285 -3.82 -38.94 -8.46
C VAL A 285 -3.59 -37.44 -8.29
N GLU A 286 -2.33 -37.05 -8.14
CA GLU A 286 -1.93 -35.65 -8.03
C GLU A 286 -2.42 -34.83 -9.25
N PRO A 287 -3.07 -33.68 -9.05
CA PRO A 287 -3.52 -32.82 -10.13
C PRO A 287 -2.35 -32.21 -10.90
N PRO A 288 -2.51 -31.93 -12.20
CA PRO A 288 -1.58 -31.06 -12.90
C PRO A 288 -1.74 -29.61 -12.41
N ALA A 289 -0.69 -28.80 -12.61
CA ALA A 289 -0.76 -27.37 -12.45
C ALA A 289 -1.89 -26.76 -13.31
N LEU A 290 -2.29 -25.52 -13.00
CA LEU A 290 -3.29 -24.82 -13.79
C LEU A 290 -2.88 -24.80 -15.27
N PRO A 291 -3.79 -25.07 -16.22
CA PRO A 291 -3.48 -25.02 -17.63
C PRO A 291 -3.25 -23.58 -18.10
N ASP A 292 -2.42 -23.39 -19.13
CA ASP A 292 -2.14 -22.06 -19.70
C ASP A 292 -3.43 -21.34 -20.11
N SER A 293 -4.42 -22.05 -20.65
CA SER A 293 -5.71 -21.46 -21.06
C SER A 293 -6.47 -20.80 -19.90
N LEU A 294 -6.31 -21.31 -18.67
CA LEU A 294 -6.94 -20.70 -17.51
C LEU A 294 -6.19 -19.44 -17.08
N ARG A 295 -4.86 -19.46 -17.15
CA ARG A 295 -4.04 -18.27 -16.91
C ARG A 295 -4.31 -17.18 -17.94
N GLU A 296 -4.48 -17.54 -19.22
CA GLU A 296 -4.91 -16.60 -20.26
C GLU A 296 -6.26 -15.97 -19.91
N THR A 297 -7.20 -16.75 -19.35
CA THR A 297 -8.49 -16.22 -18.88
C THR A 297 -8.31 -15.20 -17.74
N PHE A 298 -7.36 -15.42 -16.83
CA PHE A 298 -7.05 -14.46 -15.75
C PHE A 298 -6.47 -13.15 -16.32
N LEU A 299 -5.60 -13.24 -17.32
CA LEU A 299 -5.04 -12.07 -18.01
C LEU A 299 -6.11 -11.30 -18.79
N ASP A 300 -7.03 -11.99 -19.47
CA ASP A 300 -8.15 -11.36 -20.17
C ASP A 300 -9.09 -10.62 -19.20
N ARG A 301 -9.33 -11.19 -18.01
CA ARG A 301 -10.10 -10.52 -16.94
C ARG A 301 -9.38 -9.29 -16.40
N GLU A 302 -8.08 -9.40 -16.16
CA GLU A 302 -7.24 -8.28 -15.74
C GLU A 302 -7.35 -7.11 -16.73
N GLU A 303 -7.23 -7.40 -18.02
CA GLU A 303 -7.35 -6.37 -19.07
C GLU A 303 -8.77 -5.79 -19.14
N GLY A 304 -9.80 -6.63 -19.01
CA GLY A 304 -11.19 -6.20 -18.95
C GLY A 304 -11.46 -5.24 -17.78
N ILE A 305 -10.90 -5.52 -16.59
CA ILE A 305 -11.03 -4.65 -15.43
C ILE A 305 -10.27 -3.35 -15.64
N ARG A 306 -9.06 -3.39 -16.18
CA ARG A 306 -8.33 -2.16 -16.54
C ARG A 306 -9.13 -1.27 -17.48
N GLN A 307 -9.82 -1.86 -18.46
CA GLN A 307 -10.68 -1.12 -19.36
C GLN A 307 -11.90 -0.51 -18.62
N ILE A 308 -12.55 -1.26 -17.73
CA ILE A 308 -13.64 -0.73 -16.89
C ILE A 308 -13.16 0.49 -16.07
N TRP A 309 -11.96 0.43 -15.51
CA TRP A 309 -11.37 1.54 -14.77
C TRP A 309 -11.13 2.75 -15.69
N ALA A 310 -10.51 2.52 -16.86
CA ALA A 310 -10.28 3.57 -17.85
C ALA A 310 -11.60 4.25 -18.30
N ASP A 311 -12.66 3.47 -18.54
CA ASP A 311 -13.96 3.95 -18.99
C ASP A 311 -14.68 4.80 -17.93
N ARG A 312 -14.46 4.50 -16.64
CA ARG A 312 -14.99 5.32 -15.54
C ARG A 312 -14.28 6.67 -15.42
N GLY A 313 -13.26 6.94 -16.23
CA GLY A 313 -12.46 8.15 -16.15
C GLY A 313 -11.43 8.10 -15.02
N TRP A 314 -11.12 6.89 -14.53
CA TRP A 314 -9.93 6.70 -13.73
C TRP A 314 -8.72 7.14 -14.55
N PRO A 315 -7.73 7.84 -13.98
CA PRO A 315 -6.43 7.97 -14.61
C PRO A 315 -5.83 6.56 -14.63
N ALA A 316 -6.24 5.74 -15.59
CA ALA A 316 -5.68 4.42 -15.79
C ALA A 316 -4.16 4.63 -15.84
N GLN A 317 -3.45 3.81 -15.08
CA GLN A 317 -2.01 3.66 -15.18
C GLN A 317 -1.69 3.13 -16.58
N GLN A 318 -1.96 3.89 -17.65
CA GLN A 318 -1.60 3.50 -18.99
C GLN A 318 -0.08 3.68 -19.06
N PRO A 319 0.70 2.58 -19.07
CA PRO A 319 2.11 2.70 -19.37
C PRO A 319 2.18 3.19 -20.82
N VAL A 320 2.82 4.33 -21.06
CA VAL A 320 3.01 4.83 -22.43
C VAL A 320 4.08 3.96 -23.11
N ALA A 321 3.68 2.80 -23.61
CA ALA A 321 4.60 1.81 -24.16
C ALA A 321 5.56 2.40 -25.22
N GLY A 322 6.87 2.22 -25.00
CA GLY A 322 7.90 2.37 -26.03
C GLY A 322 8.62 3.72 -26.15
N ARG A 323 8.36 4.71 -25.27
CA ARG A 323 9.16 5.95 -25.12
C ARG A 323 9.19 6.47 -23.67
N GLU A 324 9.13 5.55 -22.71
CA GLU A 324 8.66 5.84 -21.35
C GLU A 324 9.59 6.79 -20.59
N GLU A 325 10.90 6.53 -20.55
CA GLU A 325 11.83 7.35 -19.77
C GLU A 325 11.89 8.81 -20.29
N ALA A 326 12.09 9.01 -21.59
CA ALA A 326 12.15 10.35 -22.18
C ALA A 326 10.81 11.12 -22.08
N TYR A 327 9.67 10.42 -22.13
CA TYR A 327 8.35 11.03 -21.96
C TYR A 327 8.15 11.51 -20.51
N TYR A 328 8.34 10.62 -19.53
CA TYR A 328 8.13 10.95 -18.12
C TYR A 328 9.22 11.89 -17.55
N GLU A 329 10.46 11.83 -18.03
CA GLU A 329 11.48 12.83 -17.71
C GLU A 329 11.16 14.21 -18.33
N GLY A 330 10.61 14.21 -19.55
CA GLY A 330 10.19 15.42 -20.25
C GLY A 330 9.03 16.17 -19.57
N LEU A 331 8.17 15.46 -18.83
CA LEU A 331 7.09 16.09 -18.05
C LEU A 331 7.63 17.08 -16.99
N ARG A 332 8.88 16.93 -16.51
CA ARG A 332 9.45 17.86 -15.52
C ARG A 332 9.76 19.24 -16.08
N GLN A 333 9.94 19.33 -17.40
CA GLN A 333 10.44 20.54 -18.07
C GLN A 333 9.33 21.25 -18.88
N GLN A 334 8.11 20.71 -18.90
CA GLN A 334 6.98 21.27 -19.62
C GLN A 334 6.27 22.35 -18.81
N ILE A 335 5.88 23.43 -19.50
CA ILE A 335 4.95 24.43 -18.99
C ILE A 335 3.54 23.92 -19.29
N TYR A 336 2.75 23.69 -18.25
CA TYR A 336 1.40 23.17 -18.38
C TYR A 336 0.38 24.29 -18.53
N PRO A 337 -0.64 24.11 -19.39
CA PRO A 337 -1.64 25.14 -19.66
C PRO A 337 -2.66 25.31 -18.52
N SER A 338 -2.73 24.36 -17.58
CA SER A 338 -3.58 24.45 -16.39
C SER A 338 -2.97 23.74 -15.18
N GLU A 339 -3.41 24.12 -13.97
CA GLU A 339 -3.05 23.43 -12.71
C GLU A 339 -3.44 21.95 -12.74
N ARG A 340 -4.54 21.62 -13.43
CA ARG A 340 -4.99 20.24 -13.63
C ARG A 340 -4.02 19.43 -14.47
N ASP A 341 -3.53 20.00 -15.58
CA ASP A 341 -2.57 19.30 -16.44
C ASP A 341 -1.22 19.13 -15.74
N GLN A 342 -0.83 20.11 -14.91
CA GLN A 342 0.36 20.02 -14.07
C GLN A 342 0.24 18.92 -13.00
N GLU A 343 -0.89 18.84 -12.29
CA GLU A 343 -1.11 17.78 -11.30
C GLU A 343 -1.10 16.40 -11.96
N ILE A 344 -1.82 16.23 -13.08
CA ILE A 344 -1.83 14.96 -13.82
C ILE A 344 -0.41 14.55 -14.21
N ALA A 345 0.40 15.47 -14.71
CA ALA A 345 1.78 15.19 -15.08
C ALA A 345 2.66 14.82 -13.87
N GLN A 346 2.50 15.50 -12.73
CA GLN A 346 3.21 15.15 -11.48
C GLN A 346 2.84 13.76 -10.98
N LEU A 347 1.56 13.44 -10.99
CA LEU A 347 1.06 12.13 -10.58
C LEU A 347 1.52 11.01 -11.53
N GLN A 348 1.52 11.27 -12.84
CA GLN A 348 2.08 10.33 -13.83
C GLN A 348 3.58 10.09 -13.63
N GLN A 349 4.35 11.13 -13.29
CA GLN A 349 5.76 10.96 -12.93
C GLN A 349 5.94 10.15 -11.65
N PHE A 350 5.08 10.39 -10.64
CA PHE A 350 5.09 9.63 -9.39
C PHE A 350 4.80 8.15 -9.65
N LEU A 351 3.76 7.83 -10.43
CA LEU A 351 3.50 6.44 -10.81
C LEU A 351 4.70 5.83 -11.52
N TRP A 352 5.25 6.51 -12.53
CA TRP A 352 6.39 6.03 -13.28
C TRP A 352 7.60 5.74 -12.38
N SER A 353 7.91 6.58 -11.39
CA SER A 353 9.04 6.33 -10.50
C SER A 353 8.87 5.08 -9.63
N HIS A 354 7.65 4.61 -9.40
CA HIS A 354 7.34 3.43 -8.59
C HIS A 354 7.03 2.19 -9.44
N THR A 355 6.84 2.32 -10.75
CA THR A 355 6.52 1.20 -11.65
C THR A 355 7.53 1.00 -12.79
N ALA A 356 8.52 1.89 -12.96
CA ALA A 356 9.50 1.81 -14.04
C ALA A 356 10.40 0.55 -13.92
N PRO A 357 10.53 -0.25 -14.99
CA PRO A 357 11.47 -1.37 -15.01
C PRO A 357 12.91 -0.86 -14.80
N GLY A 358 13.55 -1.27 -13.71
CA GLY A 358 14.98 -0.98 -13.45
C GLY A 358 15.29 0.07 -12.39
N LYS A 359 14.30 0.68 -11.71
CA LYS A 359 14.53 1.56 -10.54
C LYS A 359 14.32 0.92 -9.17
N HIS A 360 14.10 -0.39 -9.10
CA HIS A 360 14.39 -1.16 -7.89
C HIS A 360 15.91 -1.30 -7.72
N THR A 361 16.62 -0.18 -7.60
CA THR A 361 18.02 -0.16 -7.21
C THR A 361 18.09 -0.30 -5.70
N SER A 362 18.41 -1.52 -5.26
CA SER A 362 19.48 -1.77 -4.29
C SER A 362 19.62 -0.70 -3.19
N THR A 363 18.91 -0.89 -2.09
CA THR A 363 19.54 -0.58 -0.80
C THR A 363 20.68 -1.58 -0.63
N GLU A 364 21.86 -1.08 -0.28
CA GLU A 364 23.13 -1.78 -0.35
C GLU A 364 23.13 -3.19 0.30
N SER A 365 23.24 -4.22 -0.54
CA SER A 365 23.84 -5.50 -0.15
C SER A 365 24.93 -5.82 -1.16
N GLY A 366 26.17 -5.64 -0.71
CA GLY A 366 27.36 -5.84 -1.53
C GLY A 366 27.52 -7.26 -2.04
N ALA A 367 27.90 -7.34 -3.32
CA ALA A 367 28.72 -8.34 -3.98
C ALA A 367 28.37 -9.84 -3.88
N ASN A 368 28.12 -10.41 -5.06
CA ASN A 368 28.11 -11.82 -5.47
C ASN A 368 26.80 -12.61 -5.32
N ALA A 369 25.96 -12.54 -6.35
CA ALA A 369 25.28 -13.72 -6.91
C ALA A 369 24.94 -13.46 -8.37
N GLY A 370 25.30 -14.41 -9.24
CA GLY A 370 25.19 -14.28 -10.69
C GLY A 370 23.75 -14.30 -11.20
N GLU A 371 23.52 -13.49 -12.23
CA GLU A 371 22.75 -13.80 -13.43
C GLU A 371 21.64 -14.85 -13.29
N ARG A 372 20.41 -14.40 -13.01
CA ARG A 372 19.18 -15.03 -13.50
C ARG A 372 18.19 -13.98 -13.94
N ASP A 373 18.22 -13.78 -15.25
CA ASP A 373 17.34 -12.95 -16.06
C ASP A 373 15.94 -13.60 -16.14
N ASN A 374 14.98 -13.11 -15.33
CA ASN A 374 13.59 -13.60 -15.34
C ASN A 374 12.62 -12.64 -16.06
N VAL A 375 13.14 -11.67 -16.84
CA VAL A 375 12.32 -10.85 -17.72
C VAL A 375 12.36 -11.47 -19.12
N ARG A 376 11.37 -12.31 -19.46
CA ARG A 376 11.16 -12.63 -20.88
C ARG A 376 10.70 -11.37 -21.60
N PRO A 377 11.31 -11.02 -22.75
CA PRO A 377 10.92 -9.84 -23.51
C PRO A 377 9.49 -10.01 -24.06
N ILE A 378 8.64 -9.02 -23.79
CA ILE A 378 7.32 -8.88 -24.43
C ILE A 378 7.55 -8.52 -25.91
N THR A 379 7.74 -9.53 -26.75
CA THR A 379 7.62 -9.37 -28.20
C THR A 379 6.14 -9.36 -28.57
N SER A 380 5.56 -8.17 -28.67
CA SER A 380 4.30 -7.95 -29.39
C SER A 380 4.55 -8.18 -30.89
N THR A 381 4.23 -9.38 -31.37
CA THR A 381 4.11 -9.67 -32.82
C THR A 381 2.65 -9.92 -33.17
N ARG A 382 1.82 -8.87 -33.14
CA ARG A 382 0.61 -8.82 -33.97
C ARG A 382 0.86 -7.92 -35.18
N LYS A 383 1.18 -8.58 -36.31
CA LYS A 383 1.08 -7.99 -37.65
C LYS A 383 -0.36 -7.54 -37.88
N SER A 384 -0.55 -6.27 -38.23
CA SER A 384 -1.78 -5.79 -38.84
C SER A 384 -1.86 -6.34 -40.28
N GLN A 385 -2.81 -7.24 -40.53
CA GLN A 385 -3.29 -7.53 -41.88
C GLN A 385 -4.81 -7.39 -41.89
N ARG A 386 -5.28 -6.27 -42.44
CA ARG A 386 -6.55 -6.01 -43.12
C ARG A 386 -6.36 -4.62 -43.74
N GLY A 387 -6.13 -4.49 -45.04
CA GLY A 387 -6.97 -5.00 -46.12
C GLY A 387 -7.89 -3.86 -46.52
N VAL A 388 -7.39 -2.99 -47.39
CA VAL A 388 -8.15 -1.94 -48.07
C VAL A 388 -8.87 -2.59 -49.25
N GLU A 389 -10.19 -2.43 -49.33
CA GLU A 389 -10.90 -2.29 -50.60
C GLU A 389 -11.46 -0.87 -50.67
#